data_AF-A0A1I0H2B8-F1
#
_entry.id   AF-A0A1I0H2B8-F1
#
_cell.length_a   1.000
_cell.length_b   1.000
_cell.length_c   1.000
_cell.angle_alpha   90.00
_cell.angle_beta   90.00
_cell.angle_gamma   90.00
#
_symmetry.space_group_name_H-M   'P 1'
#
loop_
_entity.id
_entity.type
_entity.pdbx_description
1 polymer ?
#
loop_
_entity_poly.entity_id
_entity_poly.type
_entity_poly.pdbx_seq_one_letter_code
_entity_poly.pdbx_strand_id
1 'polypeptide(L)'
;MVDHTPRLGLGTYEQGEQWDHTDAVEAIDAHAIVHGPISERPATGEYDDELYHATDQGITWRWDAASDDWVYFSGRGSDEQPVPGTSHFEAAQFAHARTEETPVWNVEAHGIEGDGETAVGQAVHDLLEDVADAGGGIVYFPPGRYLLERTPLIGDDTIVLGAGRSTVLVGIRPDGENGRALLSNMGYDEPGYDGASNWGVCNVRIDSPESTGIMPAHAANVRLERIYGDRIYYHHIDVVSSKNVVIDGYWATRGGEGESDAPVQFDSQQPDTSWNSVWDGSTDALVADDGTPTRDCTLTNFEIAPSNDPDYGIHLHRGTNESLTITDGQITGCEYTAIRADPDEQIVDLTIDRVSCLENARGITLGEIEDGRQGLTINNVTIRTTDSDIASGSGLYAAGFDGAAIANVTVDGPFTNAIIFDDMADLKLSTVTATGADHQSFRFRENVDATLTTARAADCGTVGLYVGPDSRVAYGGVTFDDVGDEVVVDGELREWASS
;
A
#
# COMPACT_ATOMS: atom_id res chain seq x y z
N MET A 1 -27.03 -22.45 -73.28
CA MET A 1 -26.88 -22.12 -71.85
C MET A 1 -25.43 -22.08 -71.37
N VAL A 2 -24.44 -22.64 -72.10
CA VAL A 2 -23.03 -22.65 -71.67
C VAL A 2 -22.29 -21.31 -71.94
N ASP A 3 -22.79 -20.48 -72.85
CA ASP A 3 -22.09 -19.25 -73.28
C ASP A 3 -22.28 -18.00 -72.38
N HIS A 4 -22.95 -18.10 -71.22
CA HIS A 4 -23.29 -16.93 -70.40
C HIS A 4 -22.62 -16.85 -69.02
N THR A 5 -21.81 -17.84 -68.59
CA THR A 5 -21.15 -17.84 -67.27
C THR A 5 -19.73 -18.42 -67.31
N PRO A 6 -18.74 -17.68 -67.86
CA PRO A 6 -17.34 -18.13 -67.95
C PRO A 6 -16.70 -18.46 -66.59
N ARG A 7 -17.18 -17.80 -65.53
CA ARG A 7 -16.65 -17.86 -64.16
C ARG A 7 -16.82 -19.22 -63.49
N LEU A 8 -17.84 -19.99 -63.86
CA LEU A 8 -18.08 -21.33 -63.31
C LEU A 8 -17.23 -22.42 -63.97
N GLY A 9 -16.45 -22.09 -65.02
CA GLY A 9 -15.55 -23.04 -65.69
C GLY A 9 -16.28 -24.23 -66.34
N LEU A 10 -17.60 -24.20 -66.49
CA LEU A 10 -18.41 -25.37 -66.88
C LEU A 10 -18.07 -25.93 -68.27
N GLY A 11 -17.36 -25.16 -69.10
CA GLY A 11 -16.86 -25.58 -70.42
C GLY A 11 -15.53 -26.33 -70.40
N THR A 12 -14.86 -26.50 -69.25
CA THR A 12 -13.53 -27.13 -69.17
C THR A 12 -13.56 -28.59 -68.71
N TYR A 13 -14.74 -29.18 -68.45
CA TYR A 13 -14.86 -30.55 -67.93
C TYR A 13 -15.17 -31.59 -69.04
N GLU A 14 -14.45 -32.71 -69.06
CA GLU A 14 -14.65 -33.79 -70.04
C GLU A 14 -15.89 -34.66 -69.72
N GLN A 15 -16.65 -35.02 -70.76
CA GLN A 15 -17.90 -35.76 -70.62
C GLN A 15 -17.63 -37.24 -70.31
N GLY A 16 -17.68 -37.64 -69.02
CA GLY A 16 -17.54 -39.05 -68.65
C GLY A 16 -17.26 -39.36 -67.18
N GLU A 17 -16.91 -38.37 -66.35
CA GLU A 17 -16.69 -38.60 -64.92
C GLU A 17 -18.03 -38.67 -64.17
N GLN A 18 -18.16 -39.63 -63.25
CA GLN A 18 -19.34 -39.76 -62.40
C GLN A 18 -19.32 -38.65 -61.36
N TRP A 19 -19.98 -37.54 -61.68
CA TRP A 19 -20.19 -36.47 -60.72
C TRP A 19 -21.10 -36.97 -59.60
N ASP A 20 -20.62 -36.90 -58.36
CA ASP A 20 -21.52 -36.87 -57.22
C ASP A 20 -22.20 -35.50 -57.22
N HIS A 21 -23.51 -35.46 -57.02
CA HIS A 21 -24.28 -34.22 -56.94
C HIS A 21 -23.72 -33.23 -55.90
N THR A 22 -22.97 -33.72 -54.91
CA THR A 22 -22.27 -32.91 -53.90
C THR A 22 -21.10 -32.11 -54.49
N ASP A 23 -20.34 -32.66 -55.44
CA ASP A 23 -19.19 -31.96 -56.07
C ASP A 23 -19.64 -30.76 -56.91
N ALA A 24 -20.80 -30.86 -57.56
CA ALA A 24 -21.41 -29.73 -58.29
C ALA A 24 -21.91 -28.63 -57.37
N VAL A 25 -22.47 -29.00 -56.21
CA VAL A 25 -22.97 -28.04 -55.23
C VAL A 25 -21.79 -27.33 -54.55
N GLU A 26 -20.74 -28.06 -54.15
CA GLU A 26 -19.55 -27.45 -53.55
C GLU A 26 -18.78 -26.56 -54.53
N ALA A 27 -18.65 -26.95 -55.80
CA ALA A 27 -18.04 -26.11 -56.83
C ALA A 27 -18.87 -24.88 -57.18
N ILE A 28 -20.21 -24.97 -57.14
CA ILE A 28 -21.10 -23.82 -57.30
C ILE A 28 -21.01 -22.92 -56.07
N ASP A 29 -21.09 -23.44 -54.85
CA ASP A 29 -21.02 -22.64 -53.62
C ASP A 29 -19.67 -21.94 -53.45
N ALA A 30 -18.56 -22.61 -53.82
CA ALA A 30 -17.22 -22.04 -53.78
C ALA A 30 -16.93 -21.01 -54.89
N HIS A 31 -17.75 -20.95 -55.96
CA HIS A 31 -17.55 -20.00 -57.07
C HIS A 31 -18.69 -18.99 -57.27
N ALA A 32 -19.84 -19.19 -56.62
CA ALA A 32 -21.02 -18.31 -56.74
C ALA A 32 -21.03 -17.17 -55.72
N ILE A 33 -20.26 -17.27 -54.63
CA ILE A 33 -20.16 -16.22 -53.62
C ILE A 33 -18.73 -15.70 -53.57
N VAL A 34 -18.57 -14.43 -53.89
CA VAL A 34 -17.28 -13.73 -53.77
C VAL A 34 -17.08 -13.36 -52.31
N HIS A 35 -15.88 -13.58 -51.77
CA HIS A 35 -15.54 -13.28 -50.38
C HIS A 35 -14.41 -12.25 -50.32
N GLY A 36 -14.49 -11.31 -49.39
CA GLY A 36 -13.45 -10.31 -49.15
C GLY A 36 -13.90 -9.23 -48.15
N PRO A 37 -13.05 -8.27 -47.77
CA PRO A 37 -13.45 -7.13 -46.95
C PRO A 37 -14.49 -6.27 -47.70
N ILE A 38 -15.35 -5.53 -46.98
CA ILE A 38 -16.40 -4.71 -47.61
C ILE A 38 -15.83 -3.66 -48.58
N SER A 39 -14.61 -3.20 -48.33
CA SER A 39 -13.89 -2.25 -49.19
C SER A 39 -13.52 -2.81 -50.56
N GLU A 40 -13.51 -4.14 -50.72
CA GLU A 40 -13.23 -4.84 -51.97
C GLU A 40 -14.50 -5.28 -52.71
N ARG A 41 -15.69 -5.00 -52.14
CA ARG A 41 -16.97 -5.31 -52.80
C ARG A 41 -17.05 -4.57 -54.14
N PRO A 42 -17.31 -5.26 -55.26
CA PRO A 42 -17.48 -4.63 -56.56
C PRO A 42 -18.55 -3.53 -56.53
N ALA A 43 -18.34 -2.44 -57.29
CA ALA A 43 -19.33 -1.37 -57.39
C ALA A 43 -20.64 -1.81 -58.07
N THR A 44 -20.58 -2.84 -58.92
CA THR A 44 -21.72 -3.41 -59.66
C THR A 44 -21.63 -4.93 -59.67
N GLY A 45 -22.76 -5.61 -59.71
CA GLY A 45 -22.82 -7.05 -59.96
C GLY A 45 -22.79 -7.40 -61.45
N GLU A 46 -22.27 -8.58 -61.77
CA GLU A 46 -22.23 -9.17 -63.12
C GLU A 46 -23.59 -9.72 -63.56
N TYR A 47 -24.43 -10.15 -62.60
CA TYR A 47 -25.77 -10.69 -62.83
C TYR A 47 -26.69 -10.48 -61.62
N ASP A 48 -28.00 -10.49 -61.87
CA ASP A 48 -29.02 -10.38 -60.82
C ASP A 48 -28.89 -11.54 -59.81
N ASP A 49 -29.07 -11.22 -58.53
CA ASP A 49 -28.82 -12.12 -57.40
C ASP A 49 -27.35 -12.58 -57.19
N GLU A 50 -26.34 -11.91 -57.79
CA GLU A 50 -24.93 -12.17 -57.45
C GLU A 50 -24.69 -11.92 -55.95
N LEU A 51 -23.92 -12.78 -55.27
CA LEU A 51 -23.66 -12.68 -53.83
C LEU A 51 -22.22 -12.28 -53.53
N TYR A 52 -22.05 -11.35 -52.58
CA TYR A 52 -20.75 -10.96 -52.01
C TYR A 52 -20.78 -11.09 -50.49
N HIS A 53 -19.93 -11.93 -49.91
CA HIS A 53 -19.78 -12.06 -48.47
C HIS A 53 -18.63 -11.18 -47.96
N ALA A 54 -19.00 -10.09 -47.29
CA ALA A 54 -18.08 -9.18 -46.63
C ALA A 54 -17.55 -9.82 -45.32
N THR A 55 -16.36 -10.40 -45.37
CA THR A 55 -15.81 -11.23 -44.28
C THR A 55 -15.48 -10.44 -43.01
N ASP A 56 -15.18 -9.15 -43.15
CA ASP A 56 -14.91 -8.21 -42.05
C ASP A 56 -16.17 -7.71 -41.34
N GLN A 57 -17.32 -7.79 -42.02
CA GLN A 57 -18.62 -7.42 -41.45
C GLN A 57 -19.47 -8.64 -41.08
N GLY A 58 -19.19 -9.83 -41.62
CA GLY A 58 -20.06 -10.99 -41.49
C GLY A 58 -21.40 -10.82 -42.23
N ILE A 59 -21.43 -9.98 -43.28
CA ILE A 59 -22.63 -9.64 -44.06
C ILE A 59 -22.50 -10.16 -45.49
N THR A 60 -23.53 -10.85 -45.95
CA THR A 60 -23.74 -11.21 -47.35
C THR A 60 -24.65 -10.19 -48.02
N TRP A 61 -24.14 -9.63 -49.10
CA TRP A 61 -24.83 -8.71 -49.99
C TRP A 61 -25.28 -9.45 -51.24
N ARG A 62 -26.38 -8.99 -51.82
CA ARG A 62 -26.94 -9.52 -53.07
C ARG A 62 -27.14 -8.39 -54.07
N TRP A 63 -26.66 -8.55 -55.29
CA TRP A 63 -26.91 -7.59 -56.36
C TRP A 63 -28.37 -7.65 -56.80
N ASP A 64 -29.06 -6.52 -56.79
CA ASP A 64 -30.42 -6.38 -57.32
C ASP A 64 -30.36 -5.55 -58.60
N ALA A 65 -30.51 -6.22 -59.74
CA ALA A 65 -30.41 -5.58 -61.06
C ALA A 65 -31.56 -4.58 -61.32
N ALA A 66 -32.67 -4.66 -60.58
CA ALA A 66 -33.76 -3.70 -60.72
C ALA A 66 -33.45 -2.37 -59.98
N SER A 67 -32.68 -2.42 -58.90
CA SER A 67 -32.23 -1.22 -58.18
C SER A 67 -30.87 -0.69 -58.65
N ASP A 68 -30.11 -1.48 -59.42
CA ASP A 68 -28.72 -1.18 -59.80
C ASP A 68 -27.82 -0.97 -58.57
N ASP A 69 -28.04 -1.78 -57.52
CA ASP A 69 -27.32 -1.68 -56.24
C ASP A 69 -27.22 -3.03 -55.51
N TRP A 70 -26.28 -3.12 -54.57
CA TRP A 70 -26.14 -4.24 -53.64
C TRP A 70 -27.07 -4.07 -52.44
N VAL A 71 -28.03 -4.98 -52.30
CA VAL A 71 -28.94 -5.03 -51.16
C VAL A 71 -28.49 -6.02 -50.11
N TYR A 72 -28.80 -5.75 -48.85
CA TYR A 72 -28.57 -6.70 -47.76
C TYR A 72 -29.34 -8.01 -48.02
N PHE A 73 -28.67 -9.15 -47.88
CA PHE A 73 -29.27 -10.46 -48.09
C PHE A 73 -29.35 -11.28 -46.80
N SER A 74 -28.23 -11.43 -46.10
CA SER A 74 -28.14 -12.17 -44.83
C SER A 74 -26.84 -11.86 -44.10
N GLY A 75 -26.73 -12.20 -42.82
CA GLY A 75 -25.51 -11.99 -42.02
C GLY A 75 -25.82 -11.56 -40.59
N ARG A 76 -24.77 -11.29 -39.82
CA ARG A 76 -24.87 -10.61 -38.52
C ARG A 76 -23.95 -9.40 -38.60
N GLY A 77 -24.40 -8.23 -38.17
CA GLY A 77 -23.65 -6.96 -38.33
C GLY A 77 -24.52 -5.71 -38.55
N SER A 78 -25.84 -5.79 -38.35
CA SER A 78 -26.72 -4.61 -38.30
C SER A 78 -27.15 -4.30 -36.86
N ASP A 79 -27.66 -3.10 -36.62
CA ASP A 79 -28.22 -2.69 -35.32
C ASP A 79 -29.31 -3.66 -34.81
N GLU A 80 -30.04 -4.27 -35.75
CA GLU A 80 -31.14 -5.18 -35.47
C GLU A 80 -30.66 -6.64 -35.31
N GLN A 81 -29.43 -6.97 -35.74
CA GLN A 81 -28.83 -8.31 -35.70
C GLN A 81 -27.31 -8.24 -35.45
N PRO A 82 -26.85 -7.89 -34.24
CA PRO A 82 -25.42 -7.75 -33.94
C PRO A 82 -24.68 -9.09 -33.98
N VAL A 83 -23.37 -9.06 -34.31
CA VAL A 83 -22.50 -10.24 -34.23
C VAL A 83 -22.26 -10.58 -32.75
N PRO A 84 -22.56 -11.82 -32.30
CA PRO A 84 -22.25 -12.24 -30.94
C PRO A 84 -20.75 -12.15 -30.67
N GLY A 85 -20.37 -11.43 -29.61
CA GLY A 85 -18.97 -11.23 -29.23
C GLY A 85 -18.35 -9.91 -29.72
N THR A 86 -19.07 -9.10 -30.51
CA THR A 86 -18.65 -7.73 -30.84
C THR A 86 -19.69 -6.73 -30.39
N SER A 87 -19.26 -5.57 -29.91
CA SER A 87 -20.15 -4.44 -29.63
C SER A 87 -19.78 -3.27 -30.52
N HIS A 88 -20.77 -2.74 -31.26
CA HIS A 88 -20.63 -1.49 -31.97
C HIS A 88 -21.17 -0.36 -31.09
N PHE A 89 -20.33 0.64 -30.84
CA PHE A 89 -20.72 1.87 -30.14
C PHE A 89 -20.44 3.03 -31.09
N GLU A 90 -21.43 3.90 -31.35
CA GLU A 90 -21.23 5.12 -32.16
C GLU A 90 -20.23 6.08 -31.49
N ALA A 91 -20.19 6.05 -30.15
CA ALA A 91 -19.16 6.63 -29.31
C ALA A 91 -19.12 5.87 -27.99
N ALA A 92 -17.93 5.61 -27.46
CA ALA A 92 -17.76 5.09 -26.12
C ALA A 92 -16.71 5.94 -25.39
N GLN A 93 -17.11 6.48 -24.24
CA GLN A 93 -16.18 7.10 -23.30
C GLN A 93 -15.83 6.04 -22.25
N PHE A 94 -14.63 5.49 -22.35
CA PHE A 94 -14.08 4.60 -21.35
C PHE A 94 -13.18 5.43 -20.45
N ALA A 95 -13.45 5.44 -19.14
CA ALA A 95 -12.53 6.00 -18.17
C ALA A 95 -11.34 5.04 -17.95
N HIS A 96 -11.60 3.72 -17.95
CA HIS A 96 -10.59 2.67 -17.73
C HIS A 96 -10.96 1.42 -18.53
N ALA A 97 -10.06 0.93 -19.37
CA ALA A 97 -10.20 -0.34 -20.09
C ALA A 97 -9.06 -1.26 -19.68
N ARG A 98 -9.38 -2.43 -19.10
CA ARG A 98 -8.40 -3.46 -18.72
C ARG A 98 -8.54 -4.65 -19.66
N THR A 99 -7.42 -5.16 -20.17
CA THR A 99 -7.40 -6.45 -20.88
C THR A 99 -7.13 -7.60 -19.91
N GLU A 100 -7.35 -8.84 -20.34
CA GLU A 100 -7.08 -10.03 -19.51
C GLU A 100 -5.58 -10.18 -19.17
N GLU A 101 -4.69 -9.56 -19.96
CA GLU A 101 -3.26 -9.44 -19.67
C GLU A 101 -2.97 -8.03 -19.16
N THR A 102 -2.52 -7.89 -17.91
CA THR A 102 -1.96 -6.63 -17.42
C THR A 102 -0.64 -6.38 -18.17
N PRO A 103 -0.48 -5.24 -18.86
CA PRO A 103 0.75 -4.97 -19.62
C PRO A 103 1.95 -4.93 -18.66
N VAL A 104 3.02 -5.65 -19.03
CA VAL A 104 4.28 -5.70 -18.29
C VAL A 104 5.36 -4.94 -19.07
N TRP A 105 5.85 -3.88 -18.47
CA TRP A 105 6.89 -2.98 -19.00
C TRP A 105 8.20 -3.32 -18.31
N ASN A 106 9.03 -4.17 -18.94
CA ASN A 106 10.35 -4.50 -18.41
C ASN A 106 11.31 -3.34 -18.68
N VAL A 107 11.87 -2.74 -17.63
CA VAL A 107 12.75 -1.57 -17.74
C VAL A 107 13.96 -1.79 -18.67
N GLU A 108 14.52 -3.00 -18.73
CA GLU A 108 15.65 -3.31 -19.62
C GLU A 108 15.27 -3.21 -21.10
N ALA A 109 14.01 -3.49 -21.46
CA ALA A 109 13.52 -3.35 -22.83
C ALA A 109 13.44 -1.88 -23.28
N HIS A 110 13.52 -0.95 -22.32
CA HIS A 110 13.54 0.50 -22.53
C HIS A 110 14.95 1.09 -22.32
N GLY A 111 15.99 0.25 -22.25
CA GLY A 111 17.38 0.69 -22.11
C GLY A 111 17.75 1.18 -20.71
N ILE A 112 16.96 0.85 -19.70
CA ILE A 112 17.21 1.19 -18.29
C ILE A 112 18.04 0.07 -17.67
N GLU A 113 19.30 0.36 -17.37
CA GLU A 113 20.26 -0.60 -16.84
C GLU A 113 20.35 -0.54 -15.31
N GLY A 114 20.38 -1.72 -14.67
CA GLY A 114 20.58 -1.86 -13.22
C GLY A 114 22.04 -2.19 -12.86
N ASP A 115 23.00 -1.50 -13.46
CA ASP A 115 24.44 -1.79 -13.35
C ASP A 115 25.09 -1.24 -12.06
N GLY A 116 24.40 -0.36 -11.34
CA GLY A 116 24.90 0.33 -10.14
C GLY A 116 25.89 1.46 -10.43
N GLU A 117 26.05 1.87 -11.69
CA GLU A 117 26.94 2.95 -12.13
C GLU A 117 26.17 4.02 -12.92
N THR A 118 25.23 3.61 -13.77
CA THR A 118 24.43 4.48 -14.62
C THR A 118 23.26 5.07 -13.84
N ALA A 119 23.15 6.41 -13.88
CA ALA A 119 22.00 7.15 -13.39
C ALA A 119 20.81 6.97 -14.34
N VAL A 120 19.69 6.50 -13.83
CA VAL A 120 18.51 6.10 -14.63
C VAL A 120 17.18 6.70 -14.14
N GLY A 121 17.22 7.60 -13.16
CA GLY A 121 16.04 8.21 -12.57
C GLY A 121 15.13 8.90 -13.59
N GLN A 122 15.70 9.65 -14.54
CA GLN A 122 14.94 10.26 -15.62
C GLN A 122 14.27 9.22 -16.54
N ALA A 123 15.03 8.23 -17.01
CA ALA A 123 14.49 7.21 -17.92
C ALA A 123 13.39 6.37 -17.24
N VAL A 124 13.52 6.10 -15.95
CA VAL A 124 12.48 5.44 -15.15
C VAL A 124 11.24 6.31 -15.02
N HIS A 125 11.41 7.61 -14.77
CA HIS A 125 10.28 8.54 -14.70
C HIS A 125 9.53 8.63 -16.02
N ASP A 126 10.24 8.80 -17.14
CA ASP A 126 9.63 8.86 -18.48
C ASP A 126 8.85 7.56 -18.80
N LEU A 127 9.39 6.39 -18.43
CA LEU A 127 8.69 5.12 -18.59
C LEU A 127 7.41 5.06 -17.73
N LEU A 128 7.42 5.59 -16.51
CA LEU A 128 6.23 5.62 -15.66
C LEU A 128 5.16 6.59 -16.20
N GLU A 129 5.56 7.69 -16.84
CA GLU A 129 4.65 8.56 -17.60
C GLU A 129 4.01 7.80 -18.77
N ASP A 130 4.81 7.09 -19.58
CA ASP A 130 4.30 6.25 -20.68
C ASP A 130 3.30 5.18 -20.18
N VAL A 131 3.59 4.55 -19.03
CA VAL A 131 2.70 3.55 -18.41
C VAL A 131 1.41 4.19 -17.91
N ALA A 132 1.49 5.37 -17.29
CA ALA A 132 0.31 6.10 -16.83
C ALA A 132 -0.58 6.51 -18.01
N ASP A 133 0.02 7.04 -19.08
CA ASP A 133 -0.68 7.39 -20.33
C ASP A 133 -1.34 6.17 -21.01
N ALA A 134 -0.74 4.98 -20.83
CA ALA A 134 -1.31 3.71 -21.28
C ALA A 134 -2.41 3.15 -20.35
N GLY A 135 -2.76 3.84 -19.26
CA GLY A 135 -3.79 3.44 -18.30
C GLY A 135 -3.30 2.50 -17.19
N GLY A 136 -2.00 2.51 -16.89
CA GLY A 136 -1.38 1.72 -15.84
C GLY A 136 -0.78 0.39 -16.32
N GLY A 137 -0.34 -0.44 -15.38
CA GLY A 137 0.31 -1.71 -15.68
C GLY A 137 1.34 -2.14 -14.64
N ILE A 138 2.20 -3.09 -15.01
CA ILE A 138 3.32 -3.52 -14.16
C ILE A 138 4.61 -3.01 -14.79
N VAL A 139 5.38 -2.20 -14.05
CA VAL A 139 6.76 -1.84 -14.42
C VAL A 139 7.70 -2.80 -13.70
N TYR A 140 8.32 -3.70 -14.46
CA TYR A 140 9.17 -4.75 -13.91
C TYR A 140 10.65 -4.36 -13.94
N PHE A 141 11.27 -4.40 -12.76
CA PHE A 141 12.70 -4.22 -12.53
C PHE A 141 13.37 -5.59 -12.29
N PRO A 142 14.17 -6.10 -13.24
CA PRO A 142 15.00 -7.27 -13.02
C PRO A 142 16.01 -7.12 -11.87
N PRO A 143 16.75 -8.19 -11.52
CA PRO A 143 17.89 -8.08 -10.62
C PRO A 143 18.89 -7.03 -11.11
N GLY A 144 19.29 -6.11 -10.23
CA GLY A 144 20.16 -4.99 -10.56
C GLY A 144 20.17 -3.94 -9.47
N ARG A 145 21.07 -2.97 -9.58
CA ARG A 145 21.14 -1.78 -8.74
C ARG A 145 20.84 -0.54 -9.60
N TYR A 146 19.74 0.13 -9.32
CA TYR A 146 19.23 1.25 -10.11
C TYR A 146 19.47 2.56 -9.35
N LEU A 147 20.28 3.44 -9.93
CA LEU A 147 20.60 4.75 -9.35
C LEU A 147 19.58 5.77 -9.84
N LEU A 148 18.81 6.36 -8.93
CA LEU A 148 17.73 7.31 -9.19
C LEU A 148 18.16 8.71 -8.73
N GLU A 149 18.70 9.50 -9.66
CA GLU A 149 19.16 10.89 -9.46
C GLU A 149 18.02 11.91 -9.31
N ARG A 150 16.79 11.47 -9.54
CA ARG A 150 15.54 12.17 -9.25
C ARG A 150 14.55 11.21 -8.59
N THR A 151 13.36 11.69 -8.24
CA THR A 151 12.23 10.91 -7.75
C THR A 151 11.33 10.52 -8.93
N PRO A 152 11.32 9.26 -9.40
CA PRO A 152 10.29 8.80 -10.31
C PRO A 152 8.90 8.83 -9.66
N LEU A 153 7.89 9.20 -10.43
CA LEU A 153 6.51 9.36 -9.95
C LEU A 153 5.64 8.24 -10.54
N ILE A 154 4.93 7.53 -9.68
CA ILE A 154 4.07 6.40 -10.06
C ILE A 154 2.64 6.92 -10.28
N GLY A 155 2.07 6.66 -11.46
CA GLY A 155 0.69 7.03 -11.80
C GLY A 155 -0.36 6.03 -11.29
N ASP A 156 -1.62 6.30 -11.64
CA ASP A 156 -2.74 5.42 -11.31
C ASP A 156 -2.55 3.99 -11.84
N ASP A 157 -3.17 3.02 -11.17
CA ASP A 157 -3.27 1.62 -11.62
C ASP A 157 -1.91 0.97 -11.97
N THR A 158 -0.83 1.43 -11.34
CA THR A 158 0.55 1.05 -11.67
C THR A 158 1.25 0.31 -10.53
N ILE A 159 1.83 -0.85 -10.82
CA ILE A 159 2.66 -1.60 -9.87
C ILE A 159 4.12 -1.58 -10.32
N VAL A 160 5.00 -1.05 -9.48
CA VAL A 160 6.45 -1.23 -9.60
C VAL A 160 6.81 -2.57 -8.97
N LEU A 161 7.36 -3.50 -9.75
CA LEU A 161 7.68 -4.86 -9.31
C LEU A 161 9.17 -5.15 -9.48
N GLY A 162 9.86 -5.46 -8.40
CA GLY A 162 11.24 -5.97 -8.43
C GLY A 162 11.35 -7.49 -8.38
N ALA A 163 12.58 -7.98 -8.47
CA ALA A 163 12.97 -9.38 -8.31
C ALA A 163 13.31 -9.77 -6.85
N GLY A 164 12.82 -9.01 -5.87
CA GLY A 164 13.07 -9.20 -4.45
C GLY A 164 14.33 -8.48 -3.99
N ARG A 165 15.09 -9.09 -3.07
CA ARG A 165 16.32 -8.51 -2.51
C ARG A 165 17.41 -8.20 -3.56
N SER A 166 17.31 -8.77 -4.77
CA SER A 166 18.25 -8.56 -5.85
C SER A 166 17.95 -7.33 -6.71
N THR A 167 16.78 -6.70 -6.56
CA THR A 167 16.47 -5.41 -7.18
C THR A 167 16.69 -4.33 -6.13
N VAL A 168 17.72 -3.53 -6.30
CA VAL A 168 18.14 -2.51 -5.34
C VAL A 168 17.87 -1.13 -5.92
N LEU A 169 17.07 -0.34 -5.22
CA LEU A 169 16.78 1.04 -5.56
C LEU A 169 17.60 1.98 -4.67
N VAL A 170 18.22 2.97 -5.29
CA VAL A 170 19.14 3.91 -4.64
C VAL A 170 18.81 5.31 -5.11
N GLY A 171 18.44 6.19 -4.19
CA GLY A 171 18.20 7.60 -4.45
C GLY A 171 19.48 8.35 -4.20
N ILE A 172 20.09 8.86 -5.28
CA ILE A 172 21.29 9.70 -5.17
C ILE A 172 20.85 11.17 -5.20
N ARG A 173 21.38 11.99 -4.30
CA ARG A 173 21.01 13.40 -4.16
C ARG A 173 22.26 14.27 -4.12
N PRO A 174 22.23 15.48 -4.72
CA PRO A 174 23.27 16.46 -4.50
C PRO A 174 23.44 16.78 -3.01
N ASP A 175 24.66 17.18 -2.62
CA ASP A 175 24.94 17.64 -1.26
C ASP A 175 23.94 18.75 -0.85
N GLY A 176 23.28 18.55 0.29
CA GLY A 176 22.28 19.50 0.81
C GLY A 176 20.85 19.26 0.34
N GLU A 177 20.64 18.34 -0.61
CA GLU A 177 19.31 17.93 -1.09
C GLU A 177 18.93 16.53 -0.58
N ASN A 178 19.51 16.12 0.55
CA ASN A 178 19.24 14.82 1.16
C ASN A 178 17.83 14.75 1.77
N GLY A 179 17.27 13.54 1.84
CA GLY A 179 15.99 13.29 2.52
C GLY A 179 14.74 13.49 1.67
N ARG A 180 14.88 13.80 0.38
CA ARG A 180 13.77 13.78 -0.60
C ARG A 180 13.35 12.35 -0.89
N ALA A 181 12.09 12.12 -1.29
CA ALA A 181 11.58 10.78 -1.57
C ALA A 181 12.38 10.05 -2.67
N LEU A 182 12.59 8.73 -2.53
CA LEU A 182 13.17 7.84 -3.54
C LEU A 182 12.17 7.59 -4.66
N LEU A 183 10.94 7.25 -4.25
CA LEU A 183 9.77 7.04 -5.09
C LEU A 183 8.58 7.73 -4.44
N SER A 184 7.72 8.32 -5.27
CA SER A 184 6.43 8.87 -4.83
C SER A 184 5.39 8.69 -5.94
N ASN A 185 4.19 9.21 -5.75
CA ASN A 185 3.11 9.17 -6.71
C ASN A 185 2.99 10.45 -7.53
N MET A 186 2.39 10.36 -8.71
CA MET A 186 1.85 11.53 -9.39
C MET A 186 0.77 12.20 -8.52
N GLY A 187 0.65 13.52 -8.60
CA GLY A 187 -0.28 14.30 -7.79
C GLY A 187 0.04 14.29 -6.28
N TYR A 188 1.31 14.11 -5.90
CA TYR A 188 1.76 14.24 -4.50
C TYR A 188 1.51 15.64 -3.91
N ASP A 189 1.29 16.64 -4.76
CA ASP A 189 1.00 18.04 -4.45
C ASP A 189 -0.48 18.40 -4.66
N GLU A 190 -1.34 17.42 -4.88
CA GLU A 190 -2.80 17.60 -4.85
C GLU A 190 -3.31 17.54 -3.41
N PRO A 191 -4.35 18.31 -3.04
CA PRO A 191 -4.94 18.24 -1.73
C PRO A 191 -5.80 16.97 -1.54
N GLY A 192 -6.16 16.69 -0.30
CA GLY A 192 -7.05 15.61 0.07
C GLY A 192 -6.43 14.25 -0.24
N TYR A 193 -7.13 13.47 -1.06
CA TYR A 193 -6.66 12.17 -1.51
C TYR A 193 -6.72 12.08 -3.05
N ASP A 194 -6.44 13.22 -3.70
CA ASP A 194 -6.56 13.38 -5.15
C ASP A 194 -5.23 13.11 -5.89
N GLY A 195 -4.18 12.71 -5.16
CA GLY A 195 -2.99 12.09 -5.75
C GLY A 195 -3.28 10.69 -6.30
N ALA A 196 -2.28 10.08 -6.96
CA ALA A 196 -2.49 8.82 -7.65
C ALA A 196 -3.02 7.70 -6.75
N SER A 197 -3.80 6.82 -7.37
CA SER A 197 -4.56 5.77 -6.72
C SER A 197 -4.31 4.38 -7.30
N ASN A 198 -4.55 3.35 -6.50
CA ASN A 198 -4.43 1.93 -6.91
C ASN A 198 -3.03 1.55 -7.41
N TRP A 199 -1.98 2.12 -6.81
CA TRP A 199 -0.60 1.86 -7.19
C TRP A 199 0.16 1.12 -6.09
N GLY A 200 1.37 0.64 -6.41
CA GLY A 200 2.16 -0.07 -5.42
C GLY A 200 3.61 -0.31 -5.80
N VAL A 201 4.39 -0.71 -4.80
CA VAL A 201 5.79 -1.11 -4.95
C VAL A 201 5.96 -2.47 -4.29
N CYS A 202 6.49 -3.43 -5.03
CA CYS A 202 6.55 -4.82 -4.62
C CYS A 202 7.94 -5.40 -4.85
N ASN A 203 8.46 -6.17 -3.88
CA ASN A 203 9.68 -6.98 -4.05
C ASN A 203 10.94 -6.17 -4.39
N VAL A 204 11.23 -5.13 -3.62
CA VAL A 204 12.42 -4.30 -3.82
C VAL A 204 13.23 -4.16 -2.55
N ARG A 205 14.53 -3.97 -2.71
CA ARG A 205 15.44 -3.56 -1.65
C ARG A 205 15.71 -2.06 -1.77
N ILE A 206 15.66 -1.35 -0.66
CA ILE A 206 16.01 0.07 -0.56
C ILE A 206 17.37 0.17 0.13
N ASP A 207 18.34 0.78 -0.53
CA ASP A 207 19.67 1.09 0.01
C ASP A 207 20.04 2.51 -0.44
N SER A 208 19.38 3.49 0.20
CA SER A 208 19.30 4.88 -0.24
C SER A 208 19.75 5.86 0.86
N PRO A 209 21.05 5.89 1.21
CA PRO A 209 21.55 6.72 2.33
C PRO A 209 21.39 8.23 2.13
N GLU A 210 21.00 8.70 0.94
CA GLU A 210 20.87 10.13 0.62
C GLU A 210 19.41 10.57 0.47
N SER A 211 18.44 9.65 0.54
CA SER A 211 17.04 9.94 0.29
C SER A 211 16.12 9.30 1.34
N THR A 212 14.90 9.81 1.48
CA THR A 212 13.79 9.06 2.08
C THR A 212 13.34 7.99 1.09
N GLY A 213 12.69 6.93 1.55
CA GLY A 213 12.33 5.79 0.72
C GLY A 213 11.06 6.04 -0.08
N ILE A 214 10.08 5.15 0.08
CA ILE A 214 8.82 5.24 -0.64
C ILE A 214 7.89 6.18 0.14
N MET A 215 7.44 7.25 -0.51
CA MET A 215 6.58 8.26 0.09
C MET A 215 5.25 8.39 -0.67
N PRO A 216 4.21 7.63 -0.28
CA PRO A 216 2.85 7.93 -0.71
C PRO A 216 2.40 9.27 -0.11
N ALA A 217 1.93 10.18 -0.95
CA ALA A 217 1.51 11.53 -0.56
C ALA A 217 0.16 11.86 -1.21
N HIS A 218 -0.86 12.19 -0.41
CA HIS A 218 -2.24 12.41 -0.86
C HIS A 218 -2.81 11.28 -1.73
N ALA A 219 -2.29 10.06 -1.54
CA ALA A 219 -2.60 8.92 -2.36
C ALA A 219 -3.76 8.10 -1.79
N ALA A 220 -4.33 7.23 -2.63
CA ALA A 220 -5.38 6.31 -2.22
C ALA A 220 -5.13 4.87 -2.70
N ASN A 221 -5.43 3.89 -1.86
CA ASN A 221 -5.35 2.46 -2.20
C ASN A 221 -3.93 2.04 -2.62
N VAL A 222 -2.95 2.28 -1.74
CA VAL A 222 -1.54 2.02 -2.01
C VAL A 222 -1.12 0.67 -1.44
N ARG A 223 -0.36 -0.12 -2.21
CA ARG A 223 0.10 -1.44 -1.80
C ARG A 223 1.63 -1.51 -1.81
N LEU A 224 2.25 -1.61 -0.63
CA LEU A 224 3.68 -1.77 -0.45
C LEU A 224 3.96 -3.18 0.05
N GLU A 225 4.64 -4.00 -0.75
CA GLU A 225 4.84 -5.41 -0.41
C GLU A 225 6.28 -5.88 -0.53
N ARG A 226 6.70 -6.67 0.46
CA ARG A 226 8.02 -7.31 0.43
C ARG A 226 9.13 -6.30 0.20
N ILE A 227 9.14 -5.27 1.04
CA ILE A 227 10.12 -4.17 1.03
C ILE A 227 11.25 -4.53 2.00
N TYR A 228 12.48 -4.47 1.51
CA TYR A 228 13.68 -4.77 2.28
C TYR A 228 14.51 -3.49 2.46
N GLY A 229 14.45 -2.89 3.64
CA GLY A 229 15.20 -1.70 4.01
C GLY A 229 16.60 -2.00 4.55
N ASP A 230 17.60 -1.33 3.98
CA ASP A 230 18.95 -1.25 4.54
C ASP A 230 19.27 0.19 4.93
N ARG A 231 20.20 0.87 4.25
CA ARG A 231 20.52 2.27 4.53
C ARG A 231 19.43 3.16 4.01
N ILE A 232 19.10 4.18 4.78
CA ILE A 232 18.16 5.22 4.38
C ILE A 232 18.54 6.54 5.02
N TYR A 233 18.12 7.67 4.46
CA TYR A 233 18.40 8.96 5.10
C TYR A 233 17.46 9.18 6.30
N TYR A 234 16.13 9.18 6.09
CA TYR A 234 15.15 9.29 7.20
C TYR A 234 14.32 8.01 7.37
N HIS A 235 13.39 7.76 6.44
CA HIS A 235 12.40 6.68 6.56
C HIS A 235 12.43 5.79 5.33
N HIS A 236 12.30 4.46 5.47
CA HIS A 236 12.13 3.59 4.30
C HIS A 236 10.74 3.73 3.69
N ILE A 237 9.74 3.94 4.54
CA ILE A 237 8.36 4.18 4.16
C ILE A 237 7.85 5.36 4.97
N ASP A 238 7.34 6.37 4.28
CA ASP A 238 6.79 7.59 4.88
C ASP A 238 5.41 7.85 4.28
N VAL A 239 4.35 7.47 4.99
CA VAL A 239 2.98 7.59 4.51
C VAL A 239 2.45 8.96 4.89
N VAL A 240 2.32 9.86 3.91
CA VAL A 240 1.97 11.26 4.13
C VAL A 240 0.55 11.53 3.62
N SER A 241 -0.35 11.96 4.50
CA SER A 241 -1.73 12.37 4.18
C SER A 241 -2.47 11.42 3.21
N SER A 242 -2.28 10.11 3.36
CA SER A 242 -2.76 9.10 2.41
C SER A 242 -3.83 8.20 3.05
N LYS A 243 -4.63 7.53 2.21
CA LYS A 243 -5.66 6.59 2.69
C LYS A 243 -5.56 5.20 2.07
N ASN A 244 -6.02 4.19 2.82
CA ASN A 244 -6.03 2.80 2.37
C ASN A 244 -4.64 2.30 1.95
N VAL A 245 -3.62 2.56 2.78
CA VAL A 245 -2.25 2.10 2.52
C VAL A 245 -1.98 0.79 3.25
N VAL A 246 -1.58 -0.24 2.52
CA VAL A 246 -1.21 -1.54 3.09
C VAL A 246 0.28 -1.77 2.89
N ILE A 247 0.99 -2.01 3.99
CA ILE A 247 2.39 -2.41 4.04
C ILE A 247 2.42 -3.86 4.55
N ASP A 248 2.76 -4.83 3.69
CA ASP A 248 2.82 -6.26 4.03
C ASP A 248 4.18 -6.87 3.66
N GLY A 249 4.88 -7.43 4.65
CA GLY A 249 6.21 -7.99 4.44
C GLY A 249 7.25 -6.88 4.40
N TYR A 250 7.56 -6.29 5.55
CA TYR A 250 8.58 -5.25 5.65
C TYR A 250 9.73 -5.71 6.54
N TRP A 251 10.98 -5.58 6.06
CA TRP A 251 12.16 -5.93 6.83
C TRP A 251 13.16 -4.79 6.80
N ALA A 252 13.52 -4.26 7.97
CA ALA A 252 14.55 -3.22 8.10
C ALA A 252 15.74 -3.74 8.89
N THR A 253 16.94 -3.66 8.31
CA THR A 253 18.19 -4.00 9.01
C THR A 253 18.93 -2.77 9.53
N ARG A 254 18.45 -1.57 9.19
CA ARG A 254 18.90 -0.28 9.71
C ARG A 254 17.72 0.71 9.76
N GLY A 255 17.85 1.77 10.55
CA GLY A 255 17.03 2.96 10.44
C GLY A 255 17.70 4.04 9.61
N GLY A 256 17.27 5.28 9.80
CA GLY A 256 17.81 6.46 9.11
C GLY A 256 19.26 6.75 9.51
N GLU A 257 19.92 7.55 8.68
CA GLU A 257 21.25 8.10 8.95
C GLU A 257 21.15 9.61 9.28
N GLY A 258 19.98 10.21 9.10
CA GLY A 258 19.63 11.58 9.46
C GLY A 258 19.15 11.71 10.91
N GLU A 259 18.76 12.93 11.29
CA GLU A 259 18.24 13.25 12.62
C GLU A 259 16.75 12.85 12.75
N SER A 260 16.31 12.34 13.91
CA SER A 260 14.91 11.92 14.20
C SER A 260 14.39 10.85 13.25
N ASP A 261 14.92 9.63 13.36
CA ASP A 261 14.68 8.57 12.40
C ASP A 261 13.73 7.47 12.88
N ALA A 262 12.91 7.01 11.95
CA ALA A 262 12.04 5.85 12.11
C ALA A 262 12.00 5.11 10.77
N PRO A 263 12.31 3.80 10.70
CA PRO A 263 12.21 3.06 9.44
C PRO A 263 10.84 3.18 8.77
N VAL A 264 9.75 3.27 9.56
CA VAL A 264 8.38 3.51 9.06
C VAL A 264 7.77 4.71 9.77
N GLN A 265 7.19 5.61 8.99
CA GLN A 265 6.46 6.75 9.48
C GLN A 265 5.04 6.81 8.87
N PHE A 266 4.07 7.18 9.70
CA PHE A 266 2.75 7.63 9.30
C PHE A 266 2.66 9.11 9.66
N ASP A 267 2.66 9.96 8.65
CA ASP A 267 2.68 11.41 8.76
C ASP A 267 1.37 12.02 8.21
N SER A 268 0.96 13.17 8.71
CA SER A 268 -0.10 13.97 8.11
C SER A 268 0.43 15.37 7.83
N GLN A 269 0.44 15.76 6.56
CA GLN A 269 0.96 17.04 6.10
C GLN A 269 0.17 18.20 6.72
N GLN A 270 0.75 18.82 7.75
CA GLN A 270 0.17 19.98 8.42
C GLN A 270 0.62 21.28 7.75
N PRO A 271 -0.14 22.38 7.90
CA PRO A 271 0.33 23.71 7.49
C PRO A 271 1.73 24.03 8.05
N ASP A 272 2.59 24.60 7.20
CA ASP A 272 3.98 24.96 7.48
C ASP A 272 4.95 23.76 7.56
N THR A 273 4.54 22.57 7.10
CA THR A 273 5.43 21.39 7.04
C THR A 273 6.32 21.45 5.79
N SER A 274 7.64 21.61 5.97
CA SER A 274 8.56 21.88 4.87
C SER A 274 9.47 20.72 4.46
N TRP A 275 9.18 19.48 4.88
CA TRP A 275 10.13 18.36 4.79
C TRP A 275 9.69 17.22 3.87
N ASN A 276 8.38 17.03 3.69
CA ASN A 276 7.84 15.98 2.84
C ASN A 276 7.83 16.46 1.39
N SER A 277 8.73 15.91 0.58
CA SER A 277 8.97 16.46 -0.75
C SER A 277 9.68 15.51 -1.71
N VAL A 278 9.55 15.82 -2.99
CA VAL A 278 10.16 15.07 -4.10
C VAL A 278 11.28 15.88 -4.75
N TRP A 279 12.26 15.19 -5.32
CA TRP A 279 13.35 15.81 -6.08
C TRP A 279 13.15 15.58 -7.57
N ASP A 280 12.87 16.63 -8.35
CA ASP A 280 12.64 16.47 -9.80
C ASP A 280 13.93 16.30 -10.62
N GLY A 281 15.11 16.40 -9.98
CA GLY A 281 16.43 16.42 -10.62
C GLY A 281 17.07 17.81 -10.63
N SER A 282 16.29 18.85 -10.32
CA SER A 282 16.73 20.25 -10.35
C SER A 282 16.18 21.09 -9.19
N THR A 283 14.95 20.83 -8.78
CA THR A 283 14.27 21.53 -7.70
C THR A 283 13.54 20.57 -6.77
N ASP A 284 13.43 21.01 -5.53
CA ASP A 284 12.58 20.40 -4.52
C ASP A 284 11.14 20.86 -4.72
N ALA A 285 10.20 19.92 -4.61
CA ALA A 285 8.77 20.20 -4.71
C ALA A 285 8.02 19.54 -3.55
N LEU A 286 7.33 20.38 -2.78
CA LEU A 286 6.68 20.02 -1.53
C LEU A 286 5.34 19.32 -1.78
N VAL A 287 4.99 18.41 -0.86
CA VAL A 287 3.63 17.88 -0.70
C VAL A 287 2.66 19.01 -0.31
N ALA A 288 1.38 18.89 -0.64
CA ALA A 288 0.39 19.93 -0.38
C ALA A 288 0.06 20.09 1.11
N ASP A 289 0.27 21.29 1.64
CA ASP A 289 -0.12 21.64 3.01
C ASP A 289 -1.63 21.86 3.14
N ASP A 290 -2.37 20.84 3.60
CA ASP A 290 -3.82 20.96 3.76
C ASP A 290 -4.41 20.31 5.02
N GLY A 291 -3.58 19.68 5.86
CA GLY A 291 -4.02 19.04 7.10
C GLY A 291 -4.82 17.74 6.87
N THR A 292 -4.75 17.15 5.67
CA THR A 292 -5.45 15.90 5.37
C THR A 292 -4.93 14.77 6.27
N PRO A 293 -5.80 14.06 7.00
CA PRO A 293 -5.38 12.94 7.84
C PRO A 293 -4.79 11.78 7.05
N THR A 294 -3.81 11.10 7.63
CA THR A 294 -3.45 9.74 7.20
C THR A 294 -4.40 8.74 7.82
N ARG A 295 -5.01 7.88 7.00
CA ARG A 295 -6.07 7.00 7.50
C ARG A 295 -6.21 5.65 6.83
N ASP A 296 -6.88 4.72 7.53
CA ASP A 296 -7.20 3.38 7.02
C ASP A 296 -5.94 2.63 6.55
N CYS A 297 -4.82 2.80 7.28
CA CYS A 297 -3.54 2.21 6.92
C CYS A 297 -3.22 0.98 7.78
N THR A 298 -2.58 0.00 7.17
CA THR A 298 -2.16 -1.24 7.84
C THR A 298 -0.68 -1.50 7.59
N LEU A 299 0.08 -1.70 8.66
CA LEU A 299 1.40 -2.32 8.65
C LEU A 299 1.27 -3.73 9.22
N THR A 300 1.63 -4.74 8.43
CA THR A 300 1.55 -6.15 8.83
C THR A 300 2.77 -6.95 8.41
N ASN A 301 3.06 -8.05 9.13
CA ASN A 301 4.08 -9.02 8.76
C ASN A 301 5.46 -8.35 8.60
N PHE A 302 5.98 -7.78 9.68
CA PHE A 302 7.18 -6.95 9.64
C PHE A 302 8.24 -7.31 10.68
N GLU A 303 9.49 -6.96 10.38
CA GLU A 303 10.63 -7.07 11.28
C GLU A 303 11.51 -5.83 11.15
N ILE A 304 11.67 -5.09 12.24
CA ILE A 304 12.54 -3.94 12.35
C ILE A 304 13.65 -4.33 13.34
N ALA A 305 14.82 -4.64 12.80
CA ALA A 305 16.00 -5.05 13.56
C ALA A 305 17.24 -4.25 13.12
N PRO A 306 17.22 -2.92 13.33
CA PRO A 306 18.30 -2.02 12.97
C PRO A 306 19.62 -2.37 13.67
N SER A 307 20.73 -2.16 12.95
CA SER A 307 22.09 -2.26 13.50
C SER A 307 22.73 -0.90 13.85
N ASN A 308 21.98 0.19 13.76
CA ASN A 308 22.44 1.56 13.95
C ASN A 308 21.58 2.36 14.92
N ASP A 309 20.81 1.66 15.77
CA ASP A 309 20.09 2.23 16.91
C ASP A 309 19.24 3.48 16.57
N PRO A 310 18.27 3.40 15.63
CA PRO A 310 17.41 4.54 15.32
C PRO A 310 16.60 4.97 16.53
N ASP A 311 16.19 6.23 16.54
CA ASP A 311 15.35 6.81 17.58
C ASP A 311 14.09 5.96 17.79
N TYR A 312 13.40 5.64 16.69
CA TYR A 312 12.14 4.90 16.71
C TYR A 312 12.08 3.74 15.72
N GLY A 313 11.17 2.80 15.95
CA GLY A 313 10.85 1.75 14.97
C GLY A 313 9.74 2.18 14.03
N ILE A 314 8.60 2.57 14.63
CA ILE A 314 7.42 3.11 13.94
C ILE A 314 7.06 4.44 14.59
N HIS A 315 6.86 5.47 13.77
CA HIS A 315 6.50 6.81 14.24
C HIS A 315 5.19 7.28 13.62
N LEU A 316 4.23 7.64 14.48
CA LEU A 316 3.02 8.38 14.12
C LEU A 316 3.34 9.86 14.37
N HIS A 317 3.47 10.60 13.29
CA HIS A 317 4.01 11.95 13.29
C HIS A 317 2.97 12.93 12.73
N ARG A 318 2.96 14.14 13.29
CA ARG A 318 2.20 15.35 12.94
C ARG A 318 0.72 15.15 12.70
N GLY A 319 -0.11 15.87 13.46
CA GLY A 319 -1.52 16.02 13.14
C GLY A 319 -2.35 14.76 13.36
N THR A 320 -3.26 14.44 12.42
CA THR A 320 -4.32 13.45 12.63
C THR A 320 -4.04 12.14 11.92
N ASN A 321 -4.09 11.04 12.68
CA ASN A 321 -3.96 9.67 12.21
C ASN A 321 -5.22 8.86 12.60
N GLU A 322 -5.91 8.27 11.62
CA GLU A 322 -7.21 7.59 11.82
C GLU A 322 -7.20 6.13 11.34
N SER A 323 -7.83 5.20 12.06
CA SER A 323 -7.99 3.80 11.64
C SER A 323 -6.66 3.12 11.27
N LEU A 324 -5.62 3.28 12.10
CA LEU A 324 -4.32 2.68 11.87
C LEU A 324 -4.23 1.28 12.51
N THR A 325 -3.69 0.31 11.76
CA THR A 325 -3.42 -1.04 12.28
C THR A 325 -1.94 -1.38 12.15
N ILE A 326 -1.28 -1.70 13.26
CA ILE A 326 0.08 -2.24 13.32
C ILE A 326 -0.02 -3.66 13.87
N THR A 327 0.30 -4.67 13.06
CA THR A 327 0.07 -6.06 13.48
C THR A 327 1.11 -7.05 12.97
N ASP A 328 1.23 -8.21 13.64
CA ASP A 328 2.09 -9.32 13.20
C ASP A 328 3.54 -8.89 12.94
N GLY A 329 4.22 -8.36 13.95
CA GLY A 329 5.60 -7.90 13.74
C GLY A 329 6.47 -7.82 14.98
N GLN A 330 7.74 -7.53 14.74
CA GLN A 330 8.78 -7.40 15.76
C GLN A 330 9.61 -6.14 15.52
N ILE A 331 9.94 -5.44 16.62
CA ILE A 331 10.80 -4.26 16.63
C ILE A 331 11.85 -4.45 17.73
N THR A 332 13.12 -4.23 17.40
CA THR A 332 14.23 -4.36 18.35
C THR A 332 15.32 -3.32 18.17
N GLY A 333 16.01 -2.97 19.25
CA GLY A 333 17.23 -2.16 19.19
C GLY A 333 17.01 -0.69 18.83
N CYS A 334 15.83 -0.11 19.09
CA CYS A 334 15.63 1.34 18.97
C CYS A 334 16.22 2.08 20.19
N GLU A 335 16.90 3.20 19.96
CA GLU A 335 17.52 4.05 20.99
C GLU A 335 16.48 4.62 21.96
N TYR A 336 15.28 4.99 21.47
CA TYR A 336 14.23 5.54 22.33
C TYR A 336 13.00 4.66 22.45
N THR A 337 12.23 4.44 21.39
CA THR A 337 10.92 3.76 21.50
C THR A 337 10.60 2.93 20.28
N ALA A 338 10.13 1.69 20.48
CA ALA A 338 9.73 0.84 19.35
C ALA A 338 8.54 1.43 18.54
N ILE A 339 7.46 1.85 19.21
CA ILE A 339 6.32 2.55 18.59
C ILE A 339 6.08 3.88 19.30
N ARG A 340 6.20 4.97 18.55
CA ARG A 340 6.08 6.34 19.04
C ARG A 340 4.92 7.05 18.36
N ALA A 341 4.11 7.76 19.13
CA ALA A 341 3.31 8.87 18.62
C ALA A 341 3.68 10.14 19.36
N ASP A 342 3.72 11.27 18.66
CA ASP A 342 4.07 12.55 19.26
C ASP A 342 3.02 13.09 20.24
N PRO A 343 3.38 14.03 21.13
CA PRO A 343 2.51 14.42 22.23
C PRO A 343 1.22 15.07 21.76
N ASP A 344 1.27 15.91 20.73
CA ASP A 344 0.14 16.67 20.19
C ASP A 344 -0.70 15.93 19.14
N GLU A 345 -0.33 14.69 18.83
CA GLU A 345 -0.92 13.95 17.71
C GLU A 345 -2.30 13.42 18.05
N GLN A 346 -3.26 13.72 17.17
CA GLN A 346 -4.63 13.23 17.25
C GLN A 346 -4.69 11.83 16.66
N ILE A 347 -5.18 10.88 17.45
CA ILE A 347 -5.26 9.46 17.08
C ILE A 347 -6.70 9.00 17.27
N VAL A 348 -7.28 8.46 16.20
CA VAL A 348 -8.61 7.86 16.20
C VAL A 348 -8.49 6.41 15.72
N ASP A 349 -8.97 5.44 16.49
CA ASP A 349 -9.01 4.02 16.13
C ASP A 349 -7.64 3.41 15.78
N LEU A 350 -6.69 3.48 16.72
CA LEU A 350 -5.39 2.81 16.61
C LEU A 350 -5.46 1.38 17.15
N THR A 351 -5.03 0.41 16.34
CA THR A 351 -4.88 -1.00 16.72
C THR A 351 -3.42 -1.43 16.66
N ILE A 352 -2.90 -1.97 17.77
CA ILE A 352 -1.60 -2.64 17.85
C ILE A 352 -1.82 -4.08 18.31
N ASP A 353 -1.64 -5.06 17.43
CA ASP A 353 -1.99 -6.46 17.72
C ASP A 353 -0.92 -7.46 17.30
N ARG A 354 -0.54 -8.41 18.18
CA ARG A 354 0.50 -9.42 17.90
C ARG A 354 1.85 -8.80 17.55
N VAL A 355 2.28 -7.81 18.33
CA VAL A 355 3.57 -7.11 18.15
C VAL A 355 4.53 -7.41 19.31
N SER A 356 5.81 -7.63 18.99
CA SER A 356 6.89 -7.78 19.97
C SER A 356 7.87 -6.61 19.91
N CYS A 357 7.96 -5.82 20.98
CA CYS A 357 8.95 -4.76 21.16
C CYS A 357 10.05 -5.27 22.11
N LEU A 358 11.21 -5.65 21.56
CA LEU A 358 12.26 -6.37 22.29
C LEU A 358 13.57 -5.57 22.35
N GLU A 359 14.20 -5.46 23.51
CA GLU A 359 15.50 -4.78 23.70
C GLU A 359 15.51 -3.36 23.11
N ASN A 360 14.44 -2.61 23.39
CA ASN A 360 14.34 -1.17 23.09
C ASN A 360 14.37 -0.41 24.42
N ALA A 361 14.77 0.87 24.40
CA ALA A 361 14.72 1.69 25.62
C ALA A 361 13.29 1.83 26.18
N ARG A 362 12.28 1.87 25.30
CA ARG A 362 10.84 1.82 25.60
C ARG A 362 10.10 0.96 24.58
N GLY A 363 8.99 0.38 24.99
CA GLY A 363 8.12 -0.39 24.10
C GLY A 363 7.22 0.53 23.26
N ILE A 364 6.16 1.03 23.88
CA ILE A 364 5.14 1.85 23.20
C ILE A 364 4.98 3.16 23.98
N THR A 365 5.14 4.29 23.29
CA THR A 365 4.99 5.64 23.85
C THR A 365 4.04 6.45 22.98
N LEU A 366 2.75 6.47 23.33
CA LEU A 366 1.72 7.21 22.61
C LEU A 366 1.52 8.61 23.19
N GLY A 367 2.58 9.42 23.32
CA GLY A 367 2.52 10.86 23.65
C GLY A 367 1.78 11.27 24.94
N GLU A 368 1.96 12.51 25.36
CA GLU A 368 1.15 13.13 26.43
C GLU A 368 0.19 14.12 25.78
N ILE A 369 -1.12 13.88 25.92
CA ILE A 369 -2.19 14.79 25.49
C ILE A 369 -3.33 14.70 26.51
N GLU A 370 -3.94 15.83 26.86
CA GLU A 370 -5.01 15.87 27.86
C GLU A 370 -6.30 15.21 27.34
N ASP A 371 -6.65 15.39 26.07
CA ASP A 371 -7.84 14.80 25.46
C ASP A 371 -7.76 14.78 23.92
N GLY A 372 -8.83 14.28 23.29
CA GLY A 372 -9.03 14.32 21.83
C GLY A 372 -8.80 12.98 21.12
N ARG A 373 -8.04 12.05 21.72
CA ARG A 373 -7.84 10.73 21.13
C ARG A 373 -8.99 9.80 21.44
N GLN A 374 -9.27 8.89 20.52
CA GLN A 374 -10.41 7.97 20.61
C GLN A 374 -10.02 6.60 20.08
N GLY A 375 -10.51 5.54 20.71
CA GLY A 375 -10.35 4.19 20.18
C GLY A 375 -8.89 3.72 20.15
N LEU A 376 -8.45 3.09 21.25
CA LEU A 376 -7.16 2.40 21.29
C LEU A 376 -7.38 0.91 21.54
N THR A 377 -6.80 0.05 20.71
CA THR A 377 -6.73 -1.38 20.96
C THR A 377 -5.28 -1.84 20.98
N ILE A 378 -4.83 -2.40 22.11
CA ILE A 378 -3.52 -3.06 22.21
C ILE A 378 -3.75 -4.51 22.63
N ASN A 379 -3.41 -5.48 21.78
CA ASN A 379 -3.71 -6.88 22.03
C ASN A 379 -2.54 -7.81 21.69
N ASN A 380 -2.32 -8.85 22.50
CA ASN A 380 -1.24 -9.84 22.27
C ASN A 380 0.15 -9.19 22.07
N VAL A 381 0.48 -8.17 22.86
CA VAL A 381 1.74 -7.44 22.75
C VAL A 381 2.74 -7.90 23.82
N THR A 382 3.99 -8.08 23.41
CA THR A 382 5.12 -8.30 24.35
C THR A 382 6.08 -7.12 24.27
N ILE A 383 6.34 -6.47 25.39
CA ILE A 383 7.39 -5.46 25.56
C ILE A 383 8.42 -6.06 26.52
N ARG A 384 9.66 -6.21 26.07
CA ARG A 384 10.73 -6.73 26.92
C ARG A 384 12.03 -5.98 26.71
N THR A 385 12.75 -5.72 27.79
CA THR A 385 14.17 -5.39 27.73
C THR A 385 14.89 -6.03 28.91
N THR A 386 16.07 -6.59 28.68
CA THR A 386 16.91 -7.15 29.76
C THR A 386 18.09 -6.26 30.13
N ASP A 387 18.32 -5.21 29.34
CA ASP A 387 19.41 -4.28 29.52
C ASP A 387 18.96 -3.06 30.33
N SER A 388 19.45 -2.96 31.57
CA SER A 388 19.19 -1.82 32.46
C SER A 388 19.86 -0.52 32.02
N ASP A 389 20.90 -0.60 31.21
CA ASP A 389 21.61 0.59 30.72
C ASP A 389 20.84 1.26 29.57
N ILE A 390 19.98 0.51 28.88
CA ILE A 390 19.14 1.00 27.78
C ILE A 390 17.71 1.30 28.26
N ALA A 391 17.16 0.51 29.18
CA ALA A 391 15.81 0.69 29.67
C ALA A 391 15.58 2.11 30.23
N SER A 392 14.54 2.79 29.77
CA SER A 392 14.22 4.15 30.22
C SER A 392 12.72 4.35 30.36
N GLY A 393 12.30 5.28 31.23
CA GLY A 393 10.90 5.69 31.33
C GLY A 393 9.95 4.52 31.59
N SER A 394 9.06 4.23 30.64
CA SER A 394 8.12 3.11 30.76
C SER A 394 8.10 2.18 29.55
N GLY A 395 7.78 0.91 29.83
CA GLY A 395 7.58 -0.08 28.77
C GLY A 395 6.36 0.28 27.91
N LEU A 396 5.24 0.62 28.53
CA LEU A 396 4.03 1.11 27.87
C LEU A 396 3.57 2.44 28.49
N TYR A 397 3.39 3.45 27.63
CA TYR A 397 2.77 4.73 27.96
C TYR A 397 1.69 5.10 26.95
N ALA A 398 0.52 5.48 27.43
CA ALA A 398 -0.55 6.06 26.61
C ALA A 398 -1.32 7.12 27.39
N ALA A 399 -1.72 8.19 26.70
CA ALA A 399 -2.50 9.27 27.29
C ALA A 399 -3.60 9.80 26.37
N GLY A 400 -4.65 10.34 26.97
CA GLY A 400 -5.66 11.18 26.32
C GLY A 400 -6.73 10.44 25.50
N PHE A 401 -6.89 9.12 25.68
CA PHE A 401 -7.84 8.31 24.93
C PHE A 401 -9.19 8.17 25.64
N ASP A 402 -10.28 8.39 24.90
CA ASP A 402 -11.63 7.92 25.22
C ASP A 402 -11.90 6.58 24.54
N GLY A 403 -12.09 5.53 25.36
CA GLY A 403 -12.32 4.17 24.90
C GLY A 403 -11.04 3.45 24.50
N ALA A 404 -10.35 2.87 25.47
CA ALA A 404 -9.17 2.04 25.24
C ALA A 404 -9.35 0.60 25.75
N ALA A 405 -8.88 -0.38 24.99
CA ALA A 405 -8.90 -1.80 25.33
C ALA A 405 -7.50 -2.40 25.20
N ILE A 406 -6.94 -2.85 26.31
CA ILE A 406 -5.61 -3.43 26.41
C ILE A 406 -5.74 -4.87 26.93
N ALA A 407 -5.33 -5.84 26.13
CA ALA A 407 -5.51 -7.25 26.45
C ALA A 407 -4.30 -8.13 26.10
N ASN A 408 -4.03 -9.15 26.92
CA ASN A 408 -2.96 -10.12 26.66
C ASN A 408 -1.59 -9.44 26.45
N VAL A 409 -1.27 -8.47 27.30
CA VAL A 409 -0.04 -7.68 27.22
C VAL A 409 0.95 -8.12 28.29
N THR A 410 2.21 -8.30 27.91
CA THR A 410 3.33 -8.52 28.84
C THR A 410 4.32 -7.38 28.71
N VAL A 411 4.65 -6.74 29.83
CA VAL A 411 5.75 -5.77 29.94
C VAL A 411 6.75 -6.32 30.96
N ASP A 412 7.99 -6.53 30.51
CA ASP A 412 9.00 -7.25 31.28
C ASP A 412 10.37 -6.58 31.13
N GLY A 413 10.85 -5.90 32.17
CA GLY A 413 12.17 -5.28 32.15
C GLY A 413 12.38 -4.19 33.18
N PRO A 414 13.64 -3.75 33.38
CA PRO A 414 14.05 -2.73 34.35
C PRO A 414 13.69 -1.31 33.90
N PHE A 415 12.44 -1.10 33.47
CA PHE A 415 11.92 0.23 33.19
C PHE A 415 11.71 1.00 34.51
N THR A 416 11.67 2.34 34.47
CA THR A 416 11.25 3.11 35.66
C THR A 416 9.85 2.68 36.09
N ASN A 417 8.90 2.59 35.16
CA ASN A 417 7.57 2.03 35.41
C ASN A 417 7.25 1.04 34.29
N ALA A 418 6.57 -0.07 34.58
CA ALA A 418 6.19 -0.97 33.48
C ALA A 418 5.12 -0.31 32.60
N ILE A 419 4.02 0.15 33.20
CA ILE A 419 2.87 0.70 32.48
C ILE A 419 2.40 2.01 33.12
N ILE A 420 2.21 3.05 32.30
CA ILE A 420 1.71 4.37 32.71
C ILE A 420 0.51 4.79 31.85
N PHE A 421 -0.50 5.37 32.50
CA PHE A 421 -1.65 6.00 31.85
C PHE A 421 -1.94 7.38 32.43
N ASP A 422 -2.36 8.29 31.55
CA ASP A 422 -2.78 9.66 31.84
C ASP A 422 -4.04 10.02 31.05
N ASP A 423 -4.98 10.73 31.67
CA ASP A 423 -6.14 11.29 30.98
C ASP A 423 -6.89 10.28 30.10
N MET A 424 -7.16 9.09 30.67
CA MET A 424 -7.81 7.99 29.98
C MET A 424 -9.26 7.85 30.45
N ALA A 425 -10.21 7.82 29.51
CA ALA A 425 -11.60 7.53 29.79
C ALA A 425 -11.99 6.12 29.27
N ASP A 426 -12.80 5.39 30.04
CA ASP A 426 -13.25 4.02 29.71
C ASP A 426 -12.11 3.05 29.34
N LEU A 427 -10.99 3.10 30.09
CA LEU A 427 -9.84 2.22 29.87
C LEU A 427 -10.11 0.81 30.42
N LYS A 428 -10.02 -0.20 29.56
CA LYS A 428 -10.21 -1.62 29.92
C LYS A 428 -8.91 -2.38 29.78
N LEU A 429 -8.45 -2.98 30.86
CA LEU A 429 -7.28 -3.85 30.89
C LEU A 429 -7.68 -5.27 31.29
N SER A 430 -7.21 -6.26 30.52
CA SER A 430 -7.44 -7.68 30.83
C SER A 430 -6.25 -8.56 30.49
N THR A 431 -5.87 -9.48 31.39
CA THR A 431 -4.74 -10.40 31.13
C THR A 431 -3.43 -9.63 30.87
N VAL A 432 -3.05 -8.78 31.82
CA VAL A 432 -1.85 -7.92 31.69
C VAL A 432 -0.80 -8.30 32.74
N THR A 433 0.43 -8.53 32.30
CA THR A 433 1.57 -8.83 33.16
C THR A 433 2.59 -7.71 33.11
N ALA A 434 3.00 -7.20 34.26
CA ALA A 434 4.02 -6.18 34.43
C ALA A 434 5.09 -6.70 35.39
N THR A 435 6.33 -6.86 34.93
CA THR A 435 7.44 -7.44 35.69
C THR A 435 8.72 -6.63 35.59
N GLY A 436 9.48 -6.57 36.70
CA GLY A 436 10.85 -6.07 36.72
C GLY A 436 11.02 -4.55 36.82
N ALA A 437 9.93 -3.77 36.92
CA ALA A 437 10.05 -2.31 36.95
C ALA A 437 10.71 -1.80 38.25
N ASP A 438 11.57 -0.79 38.13
CA ASP A 438 12.31 -0.21 39.25
C ASP A 438 11.41 0.55 40.25
N HIS A 439 10.25 1.02 39.80
CA HIS A 439 9.33 1.80 40.62
C HIS A 439 7.93 1.19 40.63
N GLN A 440 7.14 1.34 39.56
CA GLN A 440 5.72 0.97 39.56
C GLN A 440 5.37 0.00 38.43
N SER A 441 4.56 -1.02 38.74
CA SER A 441 4.06 -1.95 37.72
C SER A 441 2.92 -1.31 36.92
N PHE A 442 1.84 -0.91 37.61
CA PHE A 442 0.71 -0.21 37.01
C PHE A 442 0.59 1.18 37.63
N ARG A 443 0.71 2.22 36.80
CA ARG A 443 0.58 3.62 37.23
C ARG A 443 -0.54 4.32 36.47
N PHE A 444 -1.67 4.49 37.14
CA PHE A 444 -2.76 5.36 36.70
C PHE A 444 -2.49 6.74 37.31
N ARG A 445 -1.85 7.65 36.56
CA ARG A 445 -1.18 8.81 37.15
C ARG A 445 -2.15 9.96 37.44
N GLU A 446 -2.96 10.39 36.48
CA GLU A 446 -3.95 11.47 36.66
C GLU A 446 -5.15 11.29 35.71
N ASN A 447 -6.36 11.63 36.19
CA ASN A 447 -7.60 11.63 35.39
C ASN A 447 -7.92 10.32 34.65
N VAL A 448 -7.61 9.16 35.24
CA VAL A 448 -7.85 7.86 34.59
C VAL A 448 -9.10 7.16 35.14
N ASP A 449 -10.09 6.88 34.29
CA ASP A 449 -11.20 5.96 34.57
C ASP A 449 -10.92 4.59 33.94
N ALA A 450 -10.67 3.57 34.78
CA ALA A 450 -10.19 2.27 34.31
C ALA A 450 -10.81 1.05 35.00
N THR A 451 -10.85 -0.06 34.28
CA THR A 451 -11.13 -1.40 34.79
C THR A 451 -9.93 -2.31 34.52
N LEU A 452 -9.31 -2.86 35.57
CA LEU A 452 -8.18 -3.79 35.50
C LEU A 452 -8.61 -5.19 35.97
N THR A 453 -8.55 -6.18 35.09
CA THR A 453 -8.94 -7.56 35.41
C THR A 453 -7.86 -8.55 35.03
N THR A 454 -7.68 -9.61 35.84
CA THR A 454 -6.71 -10.70 35.54
C THR A 454 -5.31 -10.13 35.26
N ALA A 455 -4.67 -9.57 36.28
CA ALA A 455 -3.38 -8.91 36.11
C ALA A 455 -2.31 -9.50 37.03
N ARG A 456 -1.04 -9.35 36.66
CA ARG A 456 0.10 -9.71 37.50
C ARG A 456 1.07 -8.54 37.57
N ALA A 457 1.39 -8.10 38.78
CA ALA A 457 2.52 -7.24 39.09
C ALA A 457 3.57 -8.11 39.81
N ALA A 458 4.79 -8.18 39.28
CA ALA A 458 5.86 -8.90 39.96
C ALA A 458 7.22 -8.21 39.88
N ASP A 459 8.09 -8.49 40.86
CA ASP A 459 9.48 -8.02 40.90
C ASP A 459 9.58 -6.51 40.71
N CYS A 460 8.79 -5.74 41.49
CA CYS A 460 8.60 -4.31 41.29
C CYS A 460 9.11 -3.51 42.50
N GLY A 461 9.93 -2.48 42.24
CA GLY A 461 10.72 -1.84 43.28
C GLY A 461 9.92 -1.08 44.35
N THR A 462 8.79 -0.45 44.02
CA THR A 462 7.99 0.30 45.01
C THR A 462 6.52 -0.11 45.06
N VAL A 463 5.74 0.03 43.99
CA VAL A 463 4.28 -0.18 44.06
C VAL A 463 3.77 -1.07 42.94
N GLY A 464 2.97 -2.09 43.28
CA GLY A 464 2.27 -2.90 42.29
C GLY A 464 1.23 -2.10 41.52
N LEU A 465 0.31 -1.45 42.23
CA LEU A 465 -0.75 -0.63 41.65
C LEU A 465 -0.80 0.76 42.28
N TYR A 466 -0.53 1.80 41.49
CA TYR A 466 -0.68 3.20 41.89
C TYR A 466 -1.89 3.83 41.19
N VAL A 467 -2.77 4.44 41.97
CA VAL A 467 -3.90 5.25 41.51
C VAL A 467 -3.72 6.67 42.03
N GLY A 468 -3.48 7.60 41.11
CA GLY A 468 -3.27 9.01 41.43
C GLY A 468 -4.54 9.85 41.42
N PRO A 469 -4.37 11.18 41.51
CA PRO A 469 -5.47 12.13 41.62
C PRO A 469 -6.52 11.98 40.52
N ASP A 470 -7.76 12.22 40.91
CA ASP A 470 -8.94 12.24 40.04
C ASP A 470 -9.17 10.97 39.20
N SER A 471 -8.42 9.91 39.50
CA SER A 471 -8.51 8.61 38.85
C SER A 471 -9.48 7.69 39.60
N ARG A 472 -10.16 6.82 38.85
CA ARG A 472 -11.12 5.82 39.33
C ARG A 472 -10.77 4.49 38.70
N VAL A 473 -10.14 3.61 39.47
CA VAL A 473 -9.71 2.31 38.98
C VAL A 473 -10.48 1.21 39.70
N ALA A 474 -11.32 0.49 38.97
CA ALA A 474 -11.90 -0.76 39.42
C ALA A 474 -10.93 -1.90 39.09
N TYR A 475 -10.47 -2.65 40.10
CA TYR A 475 -9.51 -3.73 39.90
C TYR A 475 -9.96 -5.04 40.54
N GLY A 476 -9.65 -6.17 39.90
CA GLY A 476 -9.99 -7.51 40.40
C GLY A 476 -9.15 -8.63 39.77
N GLY A 477 -8.86 -9.68 40.53
CA GLY A 477 -8.01 -10.78 40.04
C GLY A 477 -6.57 -10.34 39.74
N VAL A 478 -6.04 -9.39 40.52
CA VAL A 478 -4.64 -8.96 40.45
C VAL A 478 -3.81 -9.83 41.39
N THR A 479 -2.68 -10.35 40.91
CA THR A 479 -1.69 -11.05 41.72
C THR A 479 -0.46 -10.17 41.90
N PHE A 480 0.00 -10.05 43.13
CA PHE A 480 1.23 -9.34 43.50
C PHE A 480 2.28 -10.36 43.96
N ASP A 481 3.51 -10.23 43.47
CA ASP A 481 4.61 -11.15 43.76
C ASP A 481 5.92 -10.35 43.85
N ASP A 482 6.54 -10.28 45.03
CA ASP A 482 7.73 -9.45 45.27
C ASP A 482 7.57 -7.97 44.84
N VAL A 483 6.54 -7.31 45.39
CA VAL A 483 6.31 -5.87 45.24
C VAL A 483 6.46 -5.17 46.60
N GLY A 484 6.91 -3.91 46.60
CA GLY A 484 7.05 -3.14 47.85
C GLY A 484 5.71 -2.94 48.58
N ASP A 485 4.82 -2.17 47.96
CA ASP A 485 3.44 -1.97 48.37
C ASP A 485 2.51 -2.51 47.27
N GLU A 486 1.44 -3.22 47.65
CA GLU A 486 0.52 -3.78 46.67
C GLU A 486 -0.33 -2.69 45.99
N VAL A 487 -1.00 -1.84 46.77
CA VAL A 487 -1.91 -0.81 46.26
C VAL A 487 -1.74 0.53 46.99
N VAL A 488 -1.50 1.60 46.24
CA VAL A 488 -1.46 2.99 46.72
C VAL A 488 -2.48 3.83 45.98
N VAL A 489 -3.32 4.55 46.73
CA VAL A 489 -4.35 5.46 46.18
C VAL A 489 -4.15 6.85 46.77
N ASP A 490 -3.93 7.85 45.92
CA ASP A 490 -3.64 9.24 46.32
C ASP A 490 -2.49 9.35 47.34
N GLY A 491 -1.47 8.49 47.19
CA GLY A 491 -0.33 8.42 48.10
C GLY A 491 -0.60 7.70 49.43
N GLU A 492 -1.82 7.19 49.66
CA GLU A 492 -2.16 6.40 50.84
C GLU A 492 -2.14 4.90 50.52
N LEU A 493 -1.43 4.12 51.36
CA LEU A 493 -1.44 2.66 51.30
C LEU A 493 -2.87 2.13 51.55
N ARG A 494 -3.35 1.24 50.68
CA ARG A 494 -4.63 0.55 50.83
C ARG A 494 -4.37 -0.94 51.05
N GLU A 495 -5.08 -1.52 52.02
CA GLU A 495 -5.05 -2.96 52.22
C GLU A 495 -5.70 -3.67 51.02
N TRP A 496 -4.98 -4.61 50.42
CA TRP A 496 -5.54 -5.49 49.41
C TRP A 496 -6.53 -6.46 50.06
N ALA A 497 -7.81 -6.17 49.94
CA ALA A 497 -8.87 -7.11 50.28
C ALA A 497 -9.20 -7.93 49.02
N SER A 498 -8.67 -9.14 48.93
CA SER A 498 -9.09 -10.08 47.88
C SER A 498 -10.60 -10.31 47.99
N SER A 499 -11.38 -9.84 47.01
CA SER A 499 -12.80 -10.17 46.87
C SER A 499 -13.01 -11.44 46.08
#